data_AF-A0A2G5L5V7-F1
#
_entry.id   AF-A0A2G5L5V7-F1
#
_cell.length_a   1.000
_cell.length_b   1.000
_cell.length_c   1.000
_cell.angle_alpha   90.00
_cell.angle_beta   90.00
_cell.angle_gamma   90.00
#
_symmetry.space_group_name_H-M   'P 1'
#
loop_
_entity.id
_entity.type
_entity.pdbx_description
1 polymer ?
#
loop_
_entity_poly.entity_id
_entity_poly.type
_entity_poly.pdbx_seq_one_letter_code
_entity_poly.pdbx_strand_id
1 'polypeptide(L)'
;MSHCVTGKNCYDSLGEAEQALIENWIRYQHEQESGPRNVYLCDDCGTYHFTSRGELSDVILDNLSYIKSQRIAREWERKLR
;
A
#
# COMPACT_ATOMS: atom_id res chain seq x y z
N MET A 1 -17.59 1.26 11.25
CA MET A 1 -16.25 0.92 10.75
C MET A 1 -16.08 -0.56 10.94
N SER A 2 -15.88 -1.31 9.85
CA SER A 2 -15.50 -2.72 9.90
C SER A 2 -14.16 -2.80 10.64
N HIS A 3 -14.14 -3.47 11.79
CA HIS A 3 -12.91 -3.68 12.56
C HIS A 3 -12.50 -5.14 12.39
N CYS A 4 -11.32 -5.37 11.82
CA CYS A 4 -10.75 -6.71 11.81
C CYS A 4 -10.27 -7.08 13.21
N VAL A 5 -10.50 -8.33 13.62
CA VAL A 5 -10.04 -8.88 14.91
C VAL A 5 -8.51 -8.79 15.08
N THR A 6 -7.78 -8.75 13.96
CA THR A 6 -6.31 -8.59 13.95
C THR A 6 -5.84 -7.14 14.08
N GLY A 7 -6.77 -6.16 14.12
CA GLY A 7 -6.46 -4.74 14.21
C GLY A 7 -5.88 -4.13 12.93
N LYS A 8 -5.89 -4.86 11.81
CA LYS A 8 -5.41 -4.37 10.50
C LYS A 8 -6.37 -3.33 9.92
N ASN A 9 -5.80 -2.42 9.13
CA ASN A 9 -6.59 -1.48 8.32
C ASN A 9 -7.47 -2.26 7.35
N CYS A 10 -8.76 -1.93 7.34
CA CYS A 10 -9.79 -2.58 6.53
C CYS A 10 -10.08 -1.69 5.32
N TYR A 11 -10.03 -2.28 4.12
CA TYR A 11 -10.43 -1.62 2.87
C TYR A 11 -11.62 -2.37 2.27
N ASP A 12 -12.65 -1.65 1.84
CA ASP A 12 -13.94 -2.25 1.48
C ASP A 12 -13.92 -2.87 0.06
N SER A 13 -12.94 -2.50 -0.76
CA SER A 13 -12.73 -3.06 -2.09
C SER A 13 -11.27 -3.32 -2.41
N LEU A 14 -11.02 -4.22 -3.37
CA LEU A 14 -9.66 -4.50 -3.86
C LEU A 14 -9.00 -3.23 -4.39
N GLY A 15 -9.72 -2.45 -5.21
CA GLY A 15 -9.18 -1.22 -5.80
C GLY A 15 -8.81 -0.17 -4.76
N GLU A 16 -9.60 -0.01 -3.69
CA GLU A 16 -9.26 0.87 -2.57
C GLU A 16 -7.99 0.38 -1.86
N ALA A 17 -7.88 -0.93 -1.61
CA ALA A 17 -6.71 -1.52 -0.96
C ALA A 17 -5.45 -1.34 -1.82
N GLU A 18 -5.54 -1.53 -3.14
CA GLU A 18 -4.44 -1.35 -4.08
C GLU A 18 -3.99 0.11 -4.18
N GLN A 19 -4.93 1.06 -4.24
CA GLN A 19 -4.62 2.49 -4.19
C GLN A 19 -3.92 2.86 -2.88
N ALA A 20 -4.46 2.40 -1.75
CA ALA A 20 -3.85 2.62 -0.44
C ALA A 20 -2.45 1.97 -0.34
N LEU A 21 -2.23 0.83 -0.99
CA LEU A 21 -0.94 0.15 -1.05
C LEU A 21 0.11 1.01 -1.78
N ILE A 22 -0.25 1.59 -2.94
CA ILE A 22 0.62 2.52 -3.68
C ILE A 22 0.95 3.75 -2.83
N GLU A 23 -0.05 4.37 -2.20
CA GLU A 23 0.16 5.53 -1.34
C GLU A 23 1.05 5.23 -0.14
N ASN A 24 0.89 4.05 0.46
CA ASN A 24 1.72 3.56 1.54
C ASN A 24 3.19 3.43 1.09
N TRP A 25 3.42 2.85 -0.10
CA TRP A 25 4.74 2.76 -0.72
C TRP A 25 5.37 4.13 -0.96
N ILE A 26 4.60 5.11 -1.42
CA ILE A 26 5.09 6.48 -1.61
C ILE A 26 5.45 7.10 -0.27
N ARG A 27 4.59 6.96 0.76
CA ARG A 27 4.75 7.63 2.05
C ARG A 27 5.93 7.13 2.86
N TYR A 28 6.10 5.82 2.90
CA TYR A 28 7.11 5.16 3.74
C TYR A 28 8.36 4.76 2.97
N GLN A 29 8.45 5.15 1.69
CA GLN A 29 9.61 4.90 0.83
C GLN A 29 10.03 3.42 0.76
N HIS A 30 9.05 2.52 0.77
CA HIS A 30 9.29 1.08 0.70
C HIS A 30 10.13 0.65 -0.51
N GLU A 31 10.87 -0.43 -0.36
CA GLU A 31 11.66 -1.07 -1.40
C GLU A 31 11.14 -2.48 -1.65
N GLN A 32 11.63 -3.19 -2.67
CA GLN A 32 11.11 -4.52 -3.04
C GLN A 32 11.14 -5.56 -1.90
N GLU A 33 12.02 -5.37 -0.92
CA GLU A 33 12.17 -6.24 0.26
C GLU A 33 11.60 -5.64 1.55
N SER A 34 10.97 -4.45 1.50
CA SER A 34 10.43 -3.79 2.69
C SER A 34 8.96 -3.41 2.54
N GLY A 35 8.22 -3.48 3.64
CA GLY A 35 6.82 -3.08 3.69
C GLY A 35 5.82 -4.11 3.14
N PRO A 36 4.55 -3.69 2.97
CA PRO A 36 3.52 -4.54 2.41
C PRO A 36 3.76 -4.77 0.91
N ARG A 37 3.67 -6.02 0.47
CA ARG A 37 3.95 -6.45 -0.91
C ARG A 37 2.68 -6.61 -1.74
N ASN A 38 1.58 -6.97 -1.10
CA ASN A 38 0.32 -7.23 -1.79
C ASN A 38 -0.88 -6.99 -0.86
N VAL A 39 -2.08 -7.19 -1.38
CA VAL A 39 -3.34 -7.15 -0.67
C VAL A 39 -4.03 -8.52 -0.72
N TYR A 40 -4.82 -8.85 0.30
CA TYR A 40 -5.60 -10.08 0.34
C TYR A 40 -6.96 -9.85 1.00
N LEU A 41 -7.96 -10.63 0.59
CA LEU A 41 -9.28 -10.65 1.24
C LEU A 41 -9.18 -11.45 2.54
N CYS A 42 -9.62 -10.86 3.64
CA CYS A 42 -9.56 -11.48 4.95
C CYS A 42 -10.78 -12.36 5.23
N ASP A 43 -10.53 -13.62 5.60
CA ASP A 43 -11.60 -14.57 5.93
C ASP A 43 -12.35 -14.21 7.22
N ASP A 44 -11.71 -13.52 8.17
CA ASP A 44 -12.31 -13.19 9.47
C ASP A 44 -13.28 -12.00 9.41
N CYS A 45 -12.98 -10.99 8.59
CA CYS A 45 -13.74 -9.75 8.55
C CYS A 45 -14.31 -9.38 7.17
N GLY A 46 -13.99 -10.15 6.13
CA GLY A 46 -14.51 -9.95 4.78
C GLY A 46 -14.02 -8.68 4.07
N THR A 47 -12.97 -8.02 4.58
CA THR A 47 -12.37 -6.82 3.97
C THR A 47 -10.96 -7.09 3.46
N TYR A 48 -10.41 -6.19 2.66
CA TYR A 48 -9.06 -6.30 2.13
C TYR A 48 -8.03 -5.74 3.13
N HIS A 49 -6.89 -6.42 3.23
CA HIS A 49 -5.76 -6.02 4.07
C HIS A 49 -4.43 -6.12 3.33
N PHE A 50 -3.44 -5.38 3.83
CA PHE A 50 -2.07 -5.53 3.38
C PHE A 50 -1.42 -6.82 3.88
N THR A 51 -0.51 -7.37 3.08
CA THR A 51 0.37 -8.48 3.44
C THR A 51 1.80 -8.19 3.01
N SER A 52 2.77 -8.58 3.83
CA SER A 52 4.20 -8.57 3.49
C SER A 52 4.67 -9.92 2.91
N ARG A 53 3.76 -10.88 2.72
CA ARG A 53 4.06 -12.21 2.17
C ARG A 53 3.66 -12.28 0.70
N GLY A 54 4.32 -13.18 -0.03
CA GLY A 54 4.03 -13.46 -1.44
C GLY A 54 4.83 -12.59 -2.41
N GLU A 55 4.40 -12.62 -3.66
CA GLU A 55 4.95 -11.82 -4.75
C GLU A 55 4.52 -10.36 -4.62
N LEU A 56 5.32 -9.49 -5.23
CA LEU A 56 5.00 -8.06 -5.30
C LEU A 56 3.80 -7.87 -6.21
N SER A 57 2.80 -7.11 -5.75
CA SER A 57 1.59 -6.84 -6.52
C SER A 57 1.91 -6.21 -7.87
N ASP A 58 1.25 -6.68 -8.92
CA ASP A 58 1.34 -6.12 -10.28
C ASP A 58 1.04 -4.62 -10.27
N VAL A 59 0.11 -4.17 -9.41
CA VAL A 59 -0.22 -2.75 -9.29
C VAL A 59 0.97 -1.91 -8.85
N ILE A 60 1.87 -2.46 -8.02
CA ILE A 60 3.11 -1.76 -7.63
C ILE A 60 4.08 -1.77 -8.81
N LEU A 61 4.27 -2.94 -9.44
CA LEU A 61 5.20 -3.11 -10.56
C LEU A 61 4.87 -2.14 -11.71
N ASP A 62 3.59 -2.06 -12.08
CA ASP A 62 3.09 -1.18 -13.14
C ASP A 62 3.21 0.30 -12.78
N ASN A 63 3.22 0.65 -11.49
CA ASN A 63 3.27 2.03 -11.00
C ASN A 63 4.64 2.44 -10.44
N LEU A 64 5.71 1.65 -10.61
CA LEU A 64 7.04 1.96 -10.04
C LEU A 64 7.57 3.35 -10.46
N SER A 65 7.38 3.74 -11.74
CA SER A 65 7.79 5.06 -12.24
C SER A 65 7.01 6.20 -11.56
N TYR A 66 5.70 6.01 -11.41
CA TYR A 66 4.82 6.96 -10.73
C TYR A 66 5.20 7.10 -9.25
N ILE A 67 5.39 5.98 -8.55
CA ILE A 67 5.80 5.95 -7.14
C ILE A 67 7.11 6.73 -6.94
N LYS A 68 8.10 6.52 -7.80
CA LYS A 68 9.38 7.24 -7.74
C LYS A 68 9.19 8.75 -7.92
N SER A 69 8.41 9.16 -8.92
CA SER A 69 8.11 10.58 -9.17
C SER A 69 7.42 11.25 -7.97
N GLN A 70 6.45 10.56 -7.37
CA GLN A 70 5.73 11.06 -6.19
C GLN A 70 6.59 11.15 -4.94
N ARG A 71 7.55 10.24 -4.75
CA ARG A 71 8.53 10.33 -3.66
C ARG A 71 9.40 11.58 -3.79
N ILE A 72 9.89 11.85 -5.01
CA ILE A 72 10.70 13.04 -5.29
C ILE A 72 9.87 14.30 -5.02
N ALA A 73 8.63 14.36 -5.52
CA ALA A 73 7.73 15.49 -5.28
C ALA A 73 7.54 15.75 -3.78
N ARG A 74 7.22 14.71 -2.99
CA ARG A 74 7.10 14.82 -1.53
C ARG A 74 8.38 15.26 -0.83
N GLU A 75 9.54 14.83 -1.31
CA GLU A 75 10.81 15.27 -0.77
C GLU A 75 11.01 16.77 -0.98
N TRP A 76 10.68 17.29 -2.16
CA TRP A 76 10.70 18.73 -2.43
C TRP A 76 9.69 19.50 -1.59
N GLU A 77 8.46 19.02 -1.46
CA GLU A 77 7.45 19.61 -0.58
C GLU A 77 7.95 19.71 0.87
N ARG A 78 8.66 18.68 1.35
CA ARG A 78 9.24 18.67 2.70
C ARG A 78 10.40 19.67 2.85
N LYS A 79 11.20 19.89 1.79
CA LYS A 79 12.35 20.82 1.81
C LYS A 79 11.93 22.28 1.68
N LEU A 80 10.82 22.55 0.99
CA LEU A 80 10.30 23.89 0.73
C LEU A 80 9.36 24.40 1.84
N ARG A 81 9.09 23.56 2.85
CA ARG A 81 8.32 23.90 4.04
C ARG A 81 9.24 24.35 5.17
#